data_AF-A0A5C3M1Q5-F1
#
_entry.id   AF-A0A5C3M1Q5-F1
#
_cell.length_a   1.000
_cell.length_b   1.000
_cell.length_c   1.000
_cell.angle_alpha   90.00
_cell.angle_beta   90.00
_cell.angle_gamma   90.00
#
_symmetry.space_group_name_H-M   'P 1'
#
loop_
_entity.id
_entity.type
_entity.pdbx_description
1 polymer ?
#
loop_
_entity_poly.entity_id
_entity_poly.type
_entity_poly.pdbx_seq_one_letter_code
_entity_poly.pdbx_strand_id
1 'polypeptide(L)'
;MSAVIQSLNQPVIAHISGSVEADATYFEQHYAARIQKACEDGHSFVIGPSRGIDTLAFNFLRDCLVSPARITVYLNHKEAPRLRHQFKSFEIEGGNVIVISGGHTERDEAMTRASHYDILRYRTEVECRTLYGPSYKTRISGTEKNELRRKTGIGLSWTEPVDVVPPLPKAVDLDCYGKPESTV
;
A
#
# COMPACT_ATOMS: atom_id res chain seq x y z
N MET A 1 -6.43 -34.97 22.86
CA MET A 1 -6.68 -34.08 21.71
C MET A 1 -6.07 -32.73 22.05
N SER A 2 -4.81 -32.48 21.65
CA SER A 2 -4.11 -31.23 21.96
C SER A 2 -4.44 -30.19 20.91
N ALA A 3 -5.02 -29.07 21.33
CA ALA A 3 -5.22 -27.90 20.50
C ALA A 3 -3.85 -27.32 20.12
N VAL A 4 -3.55 -27.32 18.82
CA VAL A 4 -2.44 -26.56 18.26
C VAL A 4 -2.84 -25.09 18.38
N ILE A 5 -2.25 -24.36 19.33
CA ILE A 5 -2.28 -22.90 19.32
C ILE A 5 -1.37 -22.49 18.16
N GLN A 6 -2.00 -22.32 16.99
CA GLN A 6 -1.36 -21.70 15.84
C GLN A 6 -1.11 -20.24 16.26
N SER A 7 0.13 -19.92 16.59
CA SER A 7 0.58 -18.53 16.75
C SER A 7 0.23 -17.79 15.45
N LEU A 8 -0.78 -16.93 15.51
CA LEU A 8 -1.16 -16.02 14.43
C LEU A 8 -0.11 -14.91 14.35
N ASN A 9 1.12 -15.26 13.98
CA ASN A 9 2.11 -14.24 13.65
C ASN A 9 1.58 -13.53 12.40
N GLN A 10 1.16 -12.28 12.55
CA GLN A 10 0.67 -11.47 11.43
C GLN A 10 1.73 -11.50 10.32
N PRO A 11 1.33 -11.68 9.05
CA PRO A 11 2.29 -11.75 7.97
C PRO A 11 3.10 -10.45 7.90
N VAL A 12 4.43 -10.57 7.90
CA VAL A 12 5.31 -9.41 7.76
C VAL A 12 5.06 -8.78 6.39
N ILE A 13 4.96 -7.45 6.35
CA ILE A 13 4.58 -6.68 5.16
C ILE A 13 5.77 -5.87 4.66
N ALA A 14 6.17 -6.07 3.41
CA ALA A 14 7.22 -5.35 2.73
C ALA A 14 6.66 -4.24 1.84
N HIS A 15 7.20 -3.02 1.93
CA HIS A 15 6.92 -1.95 0.98
C HIS A 15 7.99 -1.93 -0.10
N ILE A 16 7.59 -2.17 -1.35
CA ILE A 16 8.52 -2.13 -2.48
C ILE A 16 8.41 -0.73 -3.09
N SER A 17 9.54 -0.01 -3.17
CA SER A 17 9.57 1.34 -3.75
C SER A 17 10.89 1.63 -4.46
N GLY A 18 10.84 2.42 -5.54
CA GLY A 18 12.03 2.72 -6.33
C GLY A 18 11.80 3.68 -7.50
N SER A 19 12.78 3.75 -8.40
CA SER A 19 12.79 4.68 -9.54
C SER A 19 11.76 4.32 -10.61
N VAL A 20 11.12 5.35 -11.19
CA VAL A 20 10.18 5.21 -12.31
C VAL A 20 10.88 5.02 -13.66
N GLU A 21 12.20 5.20 -13.68
CA GLU A 21 13.11 5.03 -14.81
C GLU A 21 13.91 3.72 -14.72
N ALA A 22 13.56 2.82 -13.80
CA ALA A 22 14.15 1.49 -13.72
C ALA A 22 13.66 0.61 -14.89
N ASP A 23 14.58 -0.13 -15.48
CA ASP A 23 14.31 -1.18 -16.45
C ASP A 23 14.46 -2.58 -15.82
N ALA A 24 14.26 -3.63 -16.63
CA ALA A 24 14.37 -5.01 -16.18
C ALA A 24 15.77 -5.35 -15.65
N THR A 25 16.84 -4.87 -16.31
CA THR A 25 18.23 -5.11 -15.89
C THR A 25 18.50 -4.52 -14.50
N TYR A 26 18.08 -3.27 -14.29
CA TYR A 26 18.21 -2.59 -13.00
C TYR A 26 17.38 -3.27 -11.91
N PHE A 27 16.17 -3.72 -12.25
CA PHE A 27 15.32 -4.47 -11.32
C PHE A 27 15.96 -5.81 -10.91
N GLU A 28 16.45 -6.57 -11.88
CA GLU A 28 17.09 -7.87 -11.63
C GLU A 28 18.31 -7.71 -10.71
N GLN A 29 19.17 -6.74 -11.02
CA GLN A 29 20.39 -6.48 -10.27
C GLN A 29 20.14 -6.06 -8.82
N HIS A 30 19.03 -5.39 -8.54
CA HIS A 30 18.85 -4.70 -7.26
C HIS A 30 17.64 -5.15 -6.43
N TYR A 31 16.61 -5.73 -7.04
CA TYR A 31 15.34 -6.02 -6.38
C TYR A 31 15.01 -7.51 -6.37
N ALA A 32 15.19 -8.21 -7.50
CA ALA A 32 14.71 -9.59 -7.69
C ALA A 32 15.07 -10.52 -6.52
N ALA A 33 16.35 -10.63 -6.16
CA ALA A 33 16.79 -11.50 -5.06
C ALA A 33 16.15 -11.15 -3.70
N ARG A 34 15.97 -9.87 -3.39
CA ARG A 34 15.35 -9.43 -2.12
C ARG A 34 13.85 -9.69 -2.10
N ILE A 35 13.16 -9.48 -3.22
CA ILE A 35 11.74 -9.78 -3.35
C ILE A 35 11.52 -11.29 -3.31
N GLN A 36 12.33 -12.08 -4.03
CA GLN A 36 12.27 -13.53 -4.02
C GLN A 36 12.41 -14.09 -2.59
N LYS A 37 13.40 -13.61 -1.84
CA LYS A 37 13.58 -14.02 -0.44
C LYS A 37 12.34 -13.72 0.40
N ALA A 38 11.73 -12.55 0.23
CA ALA A 38 10.50 -12.18 0.93
C ALA A 38 9.30 -13.04 0.50
N CYS A 39 9.22 -13.46 -0.77
CA CYS A 39 8.21 -14.41 -1.25
C CYS A 39 8.34 -15.75 -0.53
N GLU A 40 9.57 -16.29 -0.48
CA GLU A 40 9.93 -17.56 0.19
C GLU A 40 9.62 -17.52 1.70
N ASP A 41 9.83 -16.36 2.34
CA ASP A 41 9.50 -16.16 3.76
C ASP A 41 8.01 -15.95 4.04
N GLY A 42 7.15 -15.97 3.01
CA GLY A 42 5.71 -15.84 3.21
C GLY A 42 5.24 -14.41 3.49
N HIS A 43 6.03 -13.38 3.17
CA HIS A 43 5.67 -11.98 3.43
C HIS A 43 4.52 -11.46 2.55
N SER A 44 3.79 -10.46 3.03
CA SER A 44 2.85 -9.67 2.23
C SER A 44 3.54 -8.41 1.67
N PHE A 45 2.92 -7.76 0.70
CA PHE A 45 3.53 -6.68 -0.08
C PHE A 45 2.59 -5.49 -0.23
N VAL A 46 3.12 -4.29 -0.07
CA VAL A 46 2.47 -3.04 -0.47
C VAL A 46 3.28 -2.38 -1.58
N ILE A 47 2.60 -1.92 -2.61
CA ILE A 47 3.22 -1.30 -3.79
C ILE A 47 2.39 -0.12 -4.30
N GLY A 48 3.04 0.79 -5.01
CA GLY A 48 2.37 1.83 -5.79
C GLY A 48 1.96 1.34 -7.19
N PRO A 49 1.32 2.21 -7.99
CA PRO A 49 0.87 1.91 -9.35
C PRO A 49 1.82 2.49 -10.42
N SER A 50 3.01 2.95 -10.02
CA SER A 50 3.87 3.72 -10.88
C SER A 50 4.52 2.81 -11.94
N ARG A 51 4.99 3.41 -13.04
CA ARG A 51 5.93 2.74 -13.94
C ARG A 51 7.27 2.47 -13.23
N GLY A 52 8.12 1.63 -13.83
CA GLY A 52 9.43 1.27 -13.26
C GLY A 52 9.30 0.21 -12.17
N ILE A 53 9.94 0.43 -11.01
CA ILE A 53 10.02 -0.58 -9.94
C ILE A 53 8.66 -1.10 -9.49
N ASP A 54 7.65 -0.24 -9.31
CA ASP A 54 6.30 -0.65 -8.89
C ASP A 54 5.69 -1.68 -9.87
N THR A 55 5.73 -1.39 -11.18
CA THR A 55 5.23 -2.29 -12.24
C THR A 55 6.05 -3.58 -12.34
N LEU A 56 7.37 -3.47 -12.31
CA LEU A 56 8.27 -4.63 -12.40
C LEU A 56 8.11 -5.56 -11.19
N ALA A 57 8.00 -5.00 -9.99
CA ALA A 57 7.74 -5.75 -8.77
C ALA A 57 6.37 -6.45 -8.81
N PHE A 58 5.31 -5.76 -9.24
CA PHE A 58 3.99 -6.38 -9.34
C PHE A 58 3.99 -7.61 -10.24
N ASN A 59 4.65 -7.55 -11.39
CA ASN A 59 4.78 -8.68 -12.29
C ASN A 59 5.64 -9.80 -11.68
N PHE A 60 6.79 -9.45 -11.10
CA PHE A 60 7.69 -10.43 -10.48
C PHE A 60 7.03 -11.18 -9.29
N LEU A 61 6.19 -10.51 -8.51
CA LEU A 61 5.41 -11.14 -7.44
C LEU A 61 4.44 -12.21 -7.99
N ARG A 62 3.84 -11.96 -9.16
CA ARG A 62 2.97 -12.93 -9.85
C ARG A 62 3.78 -14.11 -10.38
N ASP A 63 4.97 -13.85 -10.92
CA ASP A 63 5.90 -14.89 -11.36
C ASP A 63 6.39 -15.76 -10.19
N CYS A 64 6.54 -15.16 -9.00
CA CYS A 64 6.79 -15.88 -7.74
C CYS A 64 5.56 -16.64 -7.19
N LEU A 65 4.43 -16.63 -7.91
CA LEU A 65 3.15 -17.25 -7.49
C LEU A 65 2.64 -16.75 -6.13
N VAL A 66 2.92 -15.49 -5.79
CA VAL A 66 2.36 -14.87 -4.59
C VAL A 66 0.85 -14.73 -4.75
N SER A 67 0.10 -15.25 -3.77
CA SER A 67 -1.36 -15.09 -3.73
C SER A 67 -1.74 -13.62 -3.81
N PRO A 68 -2.69 -13.21 -4.67
CA PRO A 68 -3.14 -11.82 -4.77
C PRO A 68 -3.56 -11.21 -3.42
N ALA A 69 -4.14 -12.00 -2.52
CA ALA A 69 -4.52 -11.57 -1.17
C ALA A 69 -3.34 -11.09 -0.29
N ARG A 70 -2.10 -11.43 -0.65
CA ARG A 70 -0.87 -10.95 0.00
C ARG A 70 -0.34 -9.65 -0.62
N ILE A 71 -1.00 -9.09 -1.62
CA ILE A 71 -0.56 -7.89 -2.34
C ILE A 71 -1.62 -6.80 -2.16
N THR A 72 -1.15 -5.60 -1.79
CA THR A 72 -1.98 -4.40 -1.71
C THR A 72 -1.39 -3.29 -2.58
N VAL A 73 -2.17 -2.82 -3.55
CA VAL A 73 -1.82 -1.70 -4.41
C VAL A 73 -2.43 -0.43 -3.85
N TYR A 74 -1.61 0.58 -3.60
CA TYR A 74 -2.09 1.89 -3.17
C TYR A 74 -2.19 2.83 -4.37
N LEU A 75 -3.34 3.48 -4.53
CA LEU A 75 -3.58 4.56 -5.49
C LEU A 75 -3.82 5.86 -4.72
N ASN A 76 -3.45 6.99 -5.30
CA ASN A 76 -3.95 8.27 -4.81
C ASN A 76 -5.26 8.69 -5.50
N HIS A 77 -5.99 9.68 -4.97
CA HIS A 77 -7.29 10.10 -5.52
C HIS A 77 -7.24 10.56 -6.98
N LYS A 78 -6.10 11.06 -7.48
CA LYS A 78 -5.92 11.50 -8.87
C LYS A 78 -5.60 10.34 -9.81
N GLU A 79 -4.97 9.29 -9.28
CA GLU A 79 -4.62 8.06 -9.99
C GLU A 79 -5.84 7.14 -10.13
N ALA A 80 -6.66 7.03 -9.10
CA ALA A 80 -7.76 6.05 -9.04
C ALA A 80 -8.72 6.12 -10.24
N PRO A 81 -9.22 7.28 -10.71
CA PRO A 81 -10.10 7.35 -11.87
C PRO A 81 -9.45 6.82 -13.15
N ARG A 82 -8.12 6.88 -13.26
CA ARG A 82 -7.36 6.52 -14.46
C ARG A 82 -6.80 5.11 -14.41
N LEU A 83 -6.46 4.60 -13.23
CA LEU A 83 -5.69 3.37 -13.09
C LEU A 83 -6.47 2.24 -12.42
N ARG A 84 -7.48 2.52 -11.60
CA ARG A 84 -8.15 1.47 -10.81
C ARG A 84 -8.75 0.36 -11.69
N HIS A 85 -9.29 0.72 -12.85
CA HIS A 85 -9.89 -0.26 -13.77
C HIS A 85 -8.87 -1.31 -14.25
N GLN A 86 -7.58 -1.00 -14.27
CA GLN A 86 -6.51 -1.93 -14.66
C GLN A 86 -6.29 -3.03 -13.62
N PHE A 87 -6.69 -2.78 -12.36
CA PHE A 87 -6.56 -3.72 -11.25
C PHE A 87 -7.84 -4.52 -10.98
N LYS A 88 -8.88 -4.40 -11.84
CA LYS A 88 -10.17 -5.07 -11.60
C LYS A 88 -10.04 -6.59 -11.53
N SER A 89 -9.29 -7.20 -12.44
CA SER A 89 -9.05 -8.66 -12.40
C SER A 89 -8.26 -9.06 -11.16
N PHE A 90 -7.26 -8.25 -10.78
CA PHE A 90 -6.50 -8.47 -9.55
C PHE A 90 -7.38 -8.39 -8.29
N GLU A 91 -8.31 -7.43 -8.20
CA GLU A 91 -9.30 -7.36 -7.11
C GLU A 91 -10.21 -8.60 -7.09
N ILE A 92 -10.65 -9.09 -8.25
CA ILE A 92 -11.47 -10.32 -8.36
C ILE A 92 -10.71 -11.55 -7.86
N GLU A 93 -9.41 -11.61 -8.12
CA GLU A 93 -8.52 -12.69 -7.66
C GLU A 93 -8.18 -12.59 -6.16
N GLY A 94 -8.74 -11.62 -5.44
CA GLY A 94 -8.56 -11.41 -4.00
C GLY A 94 -7.50 -10.39 -3.64
N GLY A 95 -6.93 -9.69 -4.62
CA GLY A 95 -6.00 -8.58 -4.43
C GLY A 95 -6.66 -7.35 -3.80
N ASN A 96 -5.86 -6.55 -3.09
CA ASN A 96 -6.36 -5.35 -2.41
C ASN A 96 -5.94 -4.09 -3.17
N VAL A 97 -6.88 -3.17 -3.42
CA VAL A 97 -6.59 -1.84 -3.95
C VAL A 97 -7.14 -0.78 -3.00
N ILE A 98 -6.24 0.03 -2.44
CA ILE A 98 -6.59 1.08 -1.49
C ILE A 98 -6.41 2.44 -2.17
N VAL A 99 -7.41 3.31 -2.05
CA VAL A 99 -7.35 4.68 -2.56
C VAL A 99 -7.15 5.64 -1.40
N ILE A 100 -6.05 6.40 -1.43
CA ILE A 100 -5.69 7.38 -0.42
C ILE A 100 -6.11 8.78 -0.87
N SER A 101 -6.73 9.52 0.04
CA SER A 101 -6.97 10.97 -0.10
C SER A 101 -5.62 11.70 -0.12
N GLY A 102 -5.42 12.61 -1.06
CA GLY A 102 -4.13 13.32 -1.23
C GLY A 102 -3.32 12.85 -2.45
N GLY A 103 -2.09 13.32 -2.59
CA GLY A 103 -1.21 13.07 -3.73
C GLY A 103 -0.27 11.87 -3.54
N HIS A 104 0.86 11.90 -4.25
CA HIS A 104 1.88 10.86 -4.15
C HIS A 104 2.50 10.79 -2.74
N THR A 105 2.68 11.94 -2.07
CA THR A 105 3.29 11.99 -0.74
C THR A 105 2.43 11.23 0.28
N GLU A 106 1.13 11.52 0.34
CA GLU A 106 0.19 10.91 1.28
C GLU A 106 0.00 9.41 1.01
N ARG A 107 0.01 9.02 -0.27
CA ARG A 107 0.02 7.60 -0.68
C ARG A 107 1.28 6.88 -0.20
N ASP A 108 2.46 7.46 -0.43
CA ASP A 108 3.73 6.86 -0.04
C ASP A 108 3.88 6.80 1.50
N GLU A 109 3.33 7.78 2.21
CA GLU A 109 3.19 7.76 3.68
C GLU A 109 2.30 6.60 4.15
N ALA A 110 1.14 6.43 3.53
CA ALA A 110 0.23 5.35 3.86
C ALA A 110 0.87 3.97 3.63
N MET A 111 1.59 3.78 2.52
CA MET A 111 2.34 2.53 2.25
C MET A 111 3.46 2.31 3.26
N THR A 112 4.21 3.35 3.61
CA THR A 112 5.28 3.25 4.63
C THR A 112 4.71 2.85 5.99
N ARG A 113 3.56 3.40 6.36
CA ARG A 113 2.86 3.08 7.62
C ARG A 113 2.26 1.67 7.65
N ALA A 114 1.71 1.23 6.52
CA ALA A 114 1.08 -0.08 6.40
C ALA A 114 2.08 -1.25 6.26
N SER A 115 3.38 -0.97 6.29
CA SER A 115 4.44 -1.96 6.09
C SER A 115 5.42 -1.99 7.25
N HIS A 116 6.06 -3.14 7.43
CA HIS A 116 7.02 -3.37 8.50
C HIS A 116 8.44 -2.95 8.09
N TYR A 117 8.80 -3.09 6.82
CA TYR A 117 10.09 -2.68 6.27
C TYR A 117 9.97 -2.32 4.78
N ASP A 118 11.01 -1.71 4.21
CA ASP A 118 11.08 -1.38 2.79
C ASP A 118 12.06 -2.28 2.03
N ILE A 119 11.65 -2.76 0.85
CA ILE A 119 12.56 -3.25 -0.19
C ILE A 119 12.74 -2.10 -1.19
N LEU A 120 13.79 -1.31 -0.97
CA LEU A 120 14.01 -0.09 -1.75
C LEU A 120 15.45 0.07 -2.23
N ARG A 121 15.61 0.93 -3.23
CA ARG A 121 16.87 1.52 -3.69
C ARG A 121 16.56 2.77 -4.49
N TYR A 122 17.20 3.88 -4.12
CA TYR A 122 17.28 5.06 -4.96
C TYR A 122 18.61 5.09 -5.72
N ARG A 123 18.63 5.80 -6.86
CA ARG A 123 19.84 5.97 -7.66
C ARG A 123 20.83 6.89 -6.94
N THR A 124 22.11 6.58 -7.06
CA THR A 124 23.19 7.46 -6.60
C THR A 124 23.18 8.76 -7.43
N GLU A 125 23.86 9.79 -6.94
CA GLU A 125 24.01 11.04 -7.69
C GLU A 125 24.68 10.80 -9.06
N VAL A 126 25.72 9.96 -9.10
CA VAL A 126 26.41 9.62 -10.35
C VAL A 126 25.45 8.98 -11.35
N GLU A 127 24.67 7.98 -10.90
CA GLU A 127 23.65 7.34 -11.75
C GLU A 127 22.59 8.34 -12.24
N CYS A 128 22.16 9.26 -11.38
CA CYS A 128 21.21 10.30 -11.76
C CYS A 128 21.79 11.29 -12.78
N ARG A 129 23.05 11.70 -12.61
CA ARG A 129 23.74 12.59 -13.55
C ARG A 129 23.92 11.93 -14.91
N THR A 130 24.27 10.64 -14.93
CA THR A 130 24.34 9.87 -16.18
C THR A 130 22.98 9.76 -16.86
N LEU A 131 21.92 9.51 -16.09
CA LEU A 131 20.58 9.32 -16.63
C LEU A 131 19.95 10.62 -17.15
N TYR A 132 20.01 11.70 -16.37
CA TYR A 132 19.33 12.95 -16.69
C TYR A 132 20.24 13.97 -17.40
N GLY A 133 21.55 13.75 -17.41
CA GLY A 133 22.53 14.63 -18.03
C GLY A 133 22.40 16.08 -17.55
N PRO A 134 22.39 17.07 -18.45
CA PRO A 134 22.20 18.48 -18.10
C PRO A 134 20.88 18.80 -17.38
N SER A 135 19.88 17.92 -17.47
CA SER A 135 18.59 18.10 -16.78
C SER A 135 18.60 17.62 -15.33
N TYR A 136 19.73 17.07 -14.86
CA TYR A 136 19.88 16.63 -13.48
C TYR A 136 19.68 17.80 -12.51
N LYS A 137 18.89 17.57 -11.47
CA LYS A 137 18.70 18.49 -10.34
C LYS A 137 18.84 17.72 -9.05
N THR A 138 19.58 18.28 -8.10
CA THR A 138 19.67 17.75 -6.75
C THR A 138 18.27 17.74 -6.12
N ARG A 139 17.82 16.57 -5.69
CA ARG A 139 16.52 16.36 -5.05
C ARG A 139 16.57 15.14 -4.17
N ILE A 140 15.74 15.14 -3.13
CA ILE A 140 15.42 13.94 -2.35
C ILE A 140 14.34 13.17 -3.11
N SER A 141 14.62 11.91 -3.46
CA SER A 141 13.67 11.07 -4.19
C SER A 141 12.48 10.63 -3.32
N GLY A 142 11.36 10.22 -3.92
CA GLY A 142 10.23 9.66 -3.14
C GLY A 142 10.65 8.43 -2.33
N THR A 143 11.44 7.55 -2.94
CA THR A 143 12.02 6.37 -2.29
C THR A 143 12.91 6.72 -1.09
N GLU A 144 13.74 7.76 -1.22
CA GLU A 144 14.58 8.24 -0.12
C GLU A 144 13.73 8.85 1.00
N LYS A 145 12.64 9.55 0.67
CA LYS A 145 11.66 10.00 1.67
C LYS A 145 11.06 8.83 2.45
N ASN A 146 10.74 7.71 1.80
CA ASN A 146 10.21 6.52 2.49
C ASN A 146 11.19 6.01 3.56
N GLU A 147 12.47 5.87 3.21
CA GLU A 147 13.52 5.47 4.14
C GLU A 147 13.66 6.46 5.31
N LEU A 148 13.66 7.77 5.01
CA LEU A 148 13.73 8.82 6.02
C LEU A 148 12.53 8.76 6.98
N ARG A 149 11.31 8.56 6.47
CA ARG A 149 10.11 8.43 7.31
C ARG A 149 10.24 7.25 8.28
N ARG A 150 10.72 6.08 7.80
CA ARG A 150 10.89 4.91 8.67
C ARG A 150 11.97 5.12 9.73
N LYS A 151 13.11 5.74 9.37
CA LYS A 151 14.22 6.00 10.30
C LYS A 151 13.87 7.03 11.38
N THR A 152 13.12 8.07 11.00
CA THR A 152 12.84 9.22 11.88
C THR A 152 11.49 9.15 12.58
N GLY A 153 10.56 8.31 12.10
CA GLY A 153 9.17 8.30 12.53
C GLY A 153 8.33 9.48 11.99
N ILE A 154 8.95 10.44 11.30
CA ILE A 154 8.27 11.64 10.80
C ILE A 154 7.27 11.24 9.70
N GLY A 155 6.04 11.75 9.79
CA GLY A 155 4.94 11.42 8.86
C GLY A 155 4.23 10.08 9.15
N LEU A 156 4.71 9.32 10.15
CA LEU A 156 4.06 8.09 10.62
C LEU A 156 3.08 8.35 11.78
N SER A 157 3.19 9.47 12.48
CA SER A 157 2.22 9.91 13.49
C SER A 157 1.04 10.64 12.85
N TRP A 158 -0.15 10.06 12.95
CA TRP A 158 -1.42 10.78 12.87
C TRP A 158 -2.21 10.48 14.14
N THR A 159 -2.72 11.52 14.80
CA THR A 159 -3.93 11.39 15.62
C THR A 159 -5.04 10.96 14.68
N GLU A 160 -5.64 9.81 14.92
CA GLU A 160 -6.87 9.46 14.20
C GLU A 160 -7.85 10.64 14.33
N PRO A 161 -8.51 11.08 13.25
CA PRO A 161 -9.73 11.84 13.45
C PRO A 161 -10.64 10.92 14.26
N VAL A 162 -10.81 11.25 15.54
CA VAL A 162 -11.79 10.61 16.40
C VAL A 162 -13.06 10.54 15.57
N ASP A 163 -13.56 9.33 15.30
CA ASP A 163 -14.84 9.15 14.63
C ASP A 163 -15.81 10.13 15.28
N VAL A 164 -16.20 11.16 14.54
CA VAL A 164 -17.34 11.97 14.95
C VAL A 164 -18.49 11.00 14.80
N VAL A 165 -18.80 10.31 15.90
CA VAL A 165 -19.99 9.50 16.04
C VAL A 165 -21.11 10.38 15.51
N PRO A 166 -21.73 10.06 14.36
CA PRO A 166 -22.83 10.85 13.87
C PRO A 166 -23.87 10.88 15.01
N PRO A 167 -24.43 12.06 15.34
CA PRO A 167 -25.38 12.14 16.42
C PRO A 167 -26.45 11.08 16.19
N LEU A 168 -26.71 10.28 17.24
CA LEU A 168 -27.75 9.26 17.22
C LEU A 168 -28.99 9.87 16.55
N PRO A 169 -29.64 9.16 15.60
CA PRO A 169 -30.88 9.63 15.05
C PRO A 169 -31.81 9.98 16.22
N LYS A 170 -32.36 11.19 16.21
CA LYS A 170 -33.36 11.60 17.21
C LYS A 170 -34.37 10.49 17.30
N ALA A 171 -34.65 10.04 18.52
CA ALA A 171 -35.69 9.04 18.78
C ALA A 171 -36.93 9.44 17.97
N VAL A 172 -37.30 8.58 17.03
CA VAL A 172 -38.61 8.66 16.41
C VAL A 172 -39.59 8.46 17.56
N ASP A 173 -40.39 9.48 17.84
CA ASP A 173 -41.51 9.37 18.77
C ASP A 173 -42.36 8.18 18.35
N LEU A 174 -42.20 7.08 19.08
CA LEU A 174 -42.89 5.82 18.89
C LEU A 174 -44.28 5.90 19.55
N ASP A 175 -45.01 6.98 19.29
CA ASP A 175 -46.38 7.22 19.75
C ASP A 175 -47.35 7.15 18.56
N CYS A 176 -47.26 6.08 17.77
CA CYS A 176 -48.25 5.75 16.74
C CYS A 176 -48.31 4.22 16.52
N TYR A 177 -48.51 3.44 17.58
CA TYR A 177 -49.09 2.10 17.47
C TYR A 177 -50.27 1.96 18.43
N GLY A 178 -51.40 1.59 17.84
CA GLY A 178 -52.74 1.72 18.39
C GLY A 178 -52.94 1.04 19.75
N LYS A 179 -53.79 1.69 20.55
CA LYS A 179 -54.44 1.07 21.71
C LYS A 179 -55.13 -0.23 21.27
N PRO A 180 -55.03 -1.33 22.03
CA PRO A 180 -55.92 -2.46 21.83
C PRO A 180 -57.34 -2.06 22.26
N GLU A 181 -58.31 -2.15 21.34
CA GLU A 181 -59.71 -2.14 21.71
C GLU A 181 -60.02 -3.41 22.52
N SER A 182 -60.51 -3.17 23.73
CA SER A 182 -61.02 -4.16 24.67
C SER A 182 -62.37 -4.69 24.23
N THR A 183 -62.52 -6.01 24.25
CA THR A 183 -63.80 -6.74 24.31
C THR A 183 -64.73 -6.23 25.40
N VAL A 184 -65.98 -5.90 25.03
CA VAL A 184 -67.23 -6.42 25.62
C VAL A 184 -68.23 -6.61 24.49
#